data_AF-A0A1B6JK57-F1
#
_entry.id   AF-A0A1B6JK57-F1
#
_cell.length_a   1.000
_cell.length_b   1.000
_cell.length_c   1.000
_cell.angle_alpha   90.00
_cell.angle_beta   90.00
_cell.angle_gamma   90.00
#
_symmetry.space_group_name_H-M   'P 1'
#
loop_
_entity.id
_entity.type
_entity.pdbx_description
1 polymer ?
#
loop_
_entity_poly.entity_id
_entity_poly.type
_entity_poly.pdbx_seq_one_letter_code
_entity_poly.pdbx_strand_id
1 'polypeptide(L)'
;HMYDFLKTSNGKLSSIGMLGYSTFINTLENKIDFPDMQIQHGNFEVNDVKSLALMLDRLRLREEISKQYHEINSKRYIVLLLPTLLRPASTGKILLSSTDPTDKPQIITGFL
;
A
#
# COMPACT_ATOMS: atom_id res chain seq x y z
N HIS A 1 -18.94 -1.19 -17.81
CA HIS A 1 -18.34 -1.76 -16.59
C HIS A 1 -19.38 -2.38 -15.66
N MET A 2 -20.25 -1.60 -14.98
CA MET A 2 -21.26 -2.18 -14.06
C MET A 2 -22.31 -3.03 -14.79
N TYR A 3 -22.84 -2.53 -15.92
CA TYR A 3 -23.82 -3.26 -16.73
C TYR A 3 -23.28 -4.62 -17.23
N ASP A 4 -22.04 -4.65 -17.74
CA ASP A 4 -21.40 -5.87 -18.25
C ASP A 4 -21.16 -6.89 -17.14
N PHE A 5 -20.70 -6.43 -15.97
CA PHE A 5 -20.52 -7.26 -14.79
C PHE A 5 -21.84 -7.91 -14.35
N LEU A 6 -22.92 -7.13 -14.27
CA LEU A 6 -24.22 -7.65 -13.84
C LEU A 6 -24.82 -8.65 -14.83
N LYS A 7 -24.53 -8.50 -16.13
CA LYS A 7 -25.08 -9.36 -17.19
C LYS A 7 -24.27 -10.64 -17.42
N THR A 8 -22.94 -10.57 -17.26
CA THR A 8 -22.03 -11.63 -17.72
C THR A 8 -21.06 -12.12 -16.64
N SER A 9 -21.07 -11.50 -15.45
CA SER A 9 -20.05 -11.69 -14.41
C SER A 9 -18.62 -11.47 -14.91
N ASN A 10 -18.45 -10.76 -16.03
CA ASN A 10 -17.16 -10.44 -16.63
C ASN A 10 -16.88 -8.93 -16.58
N GLY A 11 -15.60 -8.58 -16.67
CA GLY A 11 -15.12 -7.21 -16.76
C GLY A 11 -14.34 -6.76 -15.52
N LYS A 12 -13.96 -5.48 -15.47
CA LYS A 12 -13.06 -4.92 -14.43
C LYS A 12 -13.54 -5.10 -12.98
N LEU A 13 -14.84 -5.36 -12.76
CA LEU A 13 -15.40 -5.60 -11.43
C LEU A 13 -15.41 -7.08 -11.02
N SER A 14 -15.12 -8.00 -11.95
CA SER A 14 -14.97 -9.43 -11.66
C SER A 14 -13.52 -9.87 -11.49
N SER A 15 -12.55 -8.98 -11.72
CA SER A 15 -11.12 -9.25 -11.54
C SER A 15 -10.68 -9.03 -10.09
N ILE A 16 -9.49 -9.54 -9.78
CA ILE A 16 -8.79 -9.23 -8.53
C ILE A 16 -8.65 -7.71 -8.42
N GLY A 17 -9.20 -7.14 -7.34
CA GLY A 17 -9.14 -5.69 -7.10
C GLY A 17 -7.71 -5.21 -6.81
N MET A 18 -7.54 -3.88 -6.63
CA MET A 18 -6.23 -3.24 -6.42
C MET A 18 -5.36 -3.94 -5.38
N LEU A 19 -5.92 -4.45 -4.28
CA LEU A 19 -5.22 -5.17 -3.20
C LEU A 19 -5.75 -6.61 -3.03
N GLY A 20 -6.18 -7.25 -4.11
CA GLY A 20 -6.93 -8.50 -4.03
C GLY A 20 -6.14 -9.74 -3.60
N TYR A 21 -4.81 -9.64 -3.43
CA TYR A 21 -4.00 -10.68 -2.78
C TYR A 21 -2.79 -10.09 -2.06
N SER A 22 -2.31 -10.83 -1.07
CA SER A 22 -1.12 -10.49 -0.29
C SER A 22 -0.31 -11.75 0.01
N THR A 23 1.01 -11.61 0.01
CA THR A 23 1.94 -12.70 0.30
C THR A 23 2.47 -12.55 1.71
N PHE A 24 2.46 -13.64 2.48
CA PHE A 24 3.05 -13.71 3.80
C PHE A 24 4.30 -14.58 3.75
N ILE A 25 5.39 -14.12 4.38
CA ILE A 25 6.70 -14.77 4.31
C ILE A 25 7.23 -14.96 5.73
N ASN A 26 7.79 -16.15 5.99
CA ASN A 26 8.64 -16.45 7.13
C ASN A 26 10.10 -16.40 6.65
N THR A 27 10.84 -15.36 7.03
CA THR A 27 12.27 -15.27 6.68
C THR A 27 13.14 -16.07 7.65
N LEU A 28 12.61 -16.42 8.83
CA LEU A 28 13.30 -17.19 9.86
C LEU A 28 12.66 -18.58 9.98
N GLU A 29 13.08 -19.52 9.13
CA GLU A 29 12.59 -20.89 9.12
C GLU A 29 12.65 -21.54 10.52
N ASN A 30 11.55 -22.18 10.93
CA ASN A 30 11.41 -22.96 12.17
C ASN A 30 11.63 -22.21 13.49
N LYS A 31 11.74 -20.88 13.47
CA LYS A 31 11.91 -20.08 14.70
C LYS A 31 10.67 -19.33 15.13
N ILE A 32 9.71 -19.12 14.22
CA ILE A 32 8.54 -18.30 14.52
C ILE A 32 7.28 -18.88 13.89
N ASP A 33 6.22 -18.98 14.69
CA ASP A 33 4.95 -19.62 14.34
C ASP A 33 4.10 -18.79 13.35
N PHE A 34 4.49 -17.53 13.10
CA PHE A 34 3.75 -16.56 12.28
C PHE A 34 4.68 -15.82 11.31
N PRO A 35 4.18 -15.30 10.17
CA PRO A 35 4.95 -14.48 9.23
C PRO A 35 5.62 -13.28 9.89
N ASP A 36 6.87 -13.03 9.51
CA ASP A 36 7.59 -11.78 9.85
C ASP A 36 7.44 -10.72 8.76
N MET A 37 7.00 -11.08 7.56
CA MET A 37 6.83 -10.16 6.45
C MET A 37 5.51 -10.36 5.71
N GLN A 38 4.96 -9.25 5.22
CA GLN A 38 3.82 -9.20 4.32
C GLN A 38 4.17 -8.38 3.08
N ILE A 39 3.78 -8.84 1.89
CA ILE A 39 3.84 -8.04 0.65
C ILE A 39 2.42 -7.82 0.18
N GLN A 40 2.00 -6.56 0.14
CA GLN A 40 0.75 -6.16 -0.51
C GLN A 40 1.04 -5.80 -1.96
N HIS A 41 0.15 -6.22 -2.86
CA HIS A 41 0.29 -6.01 -4.29
C HIS A 41 -0.76 -4.99 -4.74
N GLY A 42 -0.32 -3.83 -5.19
CA GLY A 42 -1.14 -2.82 -5.85
C GLY A 42 -1.20 -3.08 -7.35
N ASN A 43 -2.32 -3.57 -7.84
CA ASN A 43 -2.52 -3.94 -9.24
C ASN A 43 -3.25 -2.83 -10.01
N PHE A 44 -2.64 -2.35 -11.10
CA PHE A 44 -3.18 -1.25 -11.91
C PHE A 44 -3.20 -1.63 -13.39
N GLU A 45 -4.40 -1.74 -13.94
CA GLU A 45 -4.63 -1.96 -15.37
C GLU A 45 -4.08 -0.82 -16.22
N VAL A 46 -3.81 -1.10 -17.49
CA VAL A 46 -3.40 -0.07 -18.45
C VAL A 46 -4.46 1.03 -18.49
N ASN A 47 -4.04 2.30 -18.41
CA ASN A 47 -4.92 3.48 -18.32
C ASN A 47 -5.84 3.53 -17.08
N ASP A 48 -5.50 2.87 -15.96
CA ASP A 48 -6.23 3.01 -14.69
C ASP A 48 -5.85 4.31 -13.95
N VAL A 49 -6.11 5.44 -14.59
CA VAL A 49 -5.72 6.77 -14.12
C VAL A 49 -6.26 7.06 -12.72
N LYS A 50 -7.52 6.73 -12.44
CA LYS A 50 -8.18 7.09 -11.18
C LYS A 50 -7.62 6.31 -9.99
N SER A 51 -7.51 4.98 -10.12
CA SER A 51 -7.04 4.13 -9.02
C SER A 51 -5.56 4.39 -8.75
N LEU A 52 -4.76 4.55 -9.81
CA LEU A 52 -3.34 4.87 -9.69
C LEU A 52 -3.13 6.25 -9.06
N ALA A 53 -3.84 7.29 -9.50
CA ALA A 53 -3.72 8.62 -8.91
C ALA A 53 -4.06 8.62 -7.41
N LEU A 54 -5.13 7.92 -7.01
CA LEU A 54 -5.49 7.75 -5.61
C LEU A 54 -4.36 7.08 -4.81
N MET A 55 -3.75 6.03 -5.35
CA MET A 55 -2.66 5.33 -4.68
C MET A 55 -1.42 6.23 -4.50
N LEU A 56 -1.00 6.92 -5.56
CA LEU A 56 0.19 7.77 -5.55
C LEU A 56 0.02 8.97 -4.61
N ASP A 57 -1.19 9.53 -4.53
CA ASP A 57 -1.55 10.58 -3.56
C ASP A 57 -1.48 10.08 -2.11
N ARG A 58 -1.98 8.87 -1.84
CA ARG A 58 -1.89 8.24 -0.51
C ARG A 58 -0.45 7.98 -0.07
N LEU A 59 0.43 7.67 -1.02
CA LEU A 59 1.87 7.57 -0.80
C LEU A 59 2.58 8.92 -0.73
N ARG A 60 1.86 10.04 -0.97
CA ARG A 60 2.38 11.41 -1.00
C ARG A 60 3.59 11.56 -1.92
N LEU A 61 3.55 10.91 -3.07
CA LEU A 61 4.62 11.04 -4.05
C LEU A 61 4.62 12.44 -4.67
N ARG A 62 5.81 12.93 -4.98
CA ARG A 62 5.99 14.20 -5.69
C ARG A 62 5.32 14.14 -7.06
N GLU A 63 4.78 15.26 -7.51
CA GLU A 63 4.00 15.36 -8.74
C GLU A 63 4.76 14.84 -9.97
N GLU A 64 6.06 15.13 -10.05
CA GLU A 64 6.91 14.71 -11.18
C GLU A 64 7.04 13.19 -11.25
N ILE A 65 7.10 12.52 -10.09
CA ILE A 65 7.15 11.06 -9.99
C ILE A 65 5.78 10.49 -10.36
N SER A 66 4.70 11.07 -9.83
CA SER A 66 3.33 10.64 -10.12
C SER A 66 3.03 10.71 -11.63
N LYS A 67 3.50 11.76 -12.32
CA LYS A 67 3.37 11.90 -13.78
C LYS A 67 4.06 10.75 -14.52
N GLN A 68 5.28 10.37 -14.11
CA GLN A 68 5.99 9.24 -14.73
C GLN A 68 5.23 7.91 -14.57
N TYR A 69 4.64 7.67 -13.40
CA TYR A 69 3.81 6.48 -13.19
C TYR A 69 2.59 6.47 -14.14
N HIS A 70 1.94 7.61 -14.37
CA HIS A 70 0.84 7.69 -15.33
C HIS A 70 1.30 7.51 -16.78
N GLU A 71 2.45 8.06 -17.16
CA GLU A 71 3.04 7.85 -18.49
C GLU A 71 3.35 6.37 -18.75
N ILE A 72 3.89 5.66 -17.75
CA ILE A 72 4.12 4.22 -17.83
C ILE A 72 2.79 3.45 -17.90
N ASN A 73 1.85 3.78 -17.01
CA ASN A 73 0.55 3.10 -16.93
C ASN A 73 -0.28 3.27 -18.22
N SER A 74 -0.07 4.36 -18.97
CA SER A 74 -0.73 4.56 -20.26
C SER A 74 -0.38 3.49 -21.31
N LYS A 75 0.74 2.79 -21.10
CA LYS A 75 1.28 1.79 -22.04
C LYS A 75 1.38 0.39 -21.43
N ARG A 76 1.44 0.28 -20.11
CA ARG A 76 1.78 -0.97 -19.41
C ARG A 76 0.94 -1.15 -18.14
N TYR A 77 0.64 -2.41 -17.84
CA TYR A 77 0.12 -2.82 -16.54
C TYR A 77 1.19 -2.58 -15.47
N ILE A 78 0.79 -2.13 -14.28
CA ILE A 78 1.71 -1.85 -13.17
C ILE A 78 1.33 -2.72 -11.96
N VAL A 79 2.36 -3.33 -11.36
CA VAL A 79 2.29 -3.94 -10.02
C VAL A 79 3.17 -3.15 -9.08
N LEU A 80 2.59 -2.58 -8.02
CA LEU A 80 3.33 -2.02 -6.90
C LEU A 80 3.47 -3.08 -5.81
N LEU A 81 4.71 -3.36 -5.41
CA LEU A 81 5.02 -4.25 -4.29
C LEU A 81 5.27 -3.41 -3.04
N LEU A 82 4.48 -3.64 -1.99
CA LEU A 82 4.57 -2.91 -0.73
C LEU A 82 4.96 -3.89 0.38
N PRO A 83 6.27 -4.14 0.57
CA PRO A 83 6.74 -4.99 1.65
C PRO A 83 6.57 -4.27 3.00
N THR A 84 6.05 -5.00 3.99
CA THR A 84 5.85 -4.55 5.36
C THR A 84 6.45 -5.57 6.32
N LEU A 85 7.26 -5.10 7.25
CA LEU A 85 7.76 -5.91 8.36
C LEU A 85 6.67 -6.01 9.43
N LEU A 86 6.24 -7.22 9.76
CA LEU A 86 5.14 -7.46 10.70
C LEU A 86 5.59 -7.46 12.16
N ARG A 87 6.89 -7.68 12.40
CA ARG A 87 7.50 -7.71 13.74
C ARG A 87 8.78 -6.88 13.79
N PRO A 88 8.67 -5.55 13.71
CA PRO A 88 9.84 -4.69 13.87
C PRO A 88 10.41 -4.83 15.29
N ALA A 89 11.74 -4.95 15.38
CA ALA A 89 12.44 -4.87 16.67
C ALA A 89 12.51 -3.43 17.20
N SER A 90 12.48 -2.45 16.29
CA SER A 90 12.58 -1.03 16.62
C SER A 90 11.30 -0.53 17.31
N THR A 91 11.46 0.23 18.39
CA THR A 91 10.34 0.76 19.21
C THR A 91 10.38 2.28 19.28
N GLY A 92 9.22 2.91 19.07
CA GLY A 92 9.03 4.35 19.27
C GLY A 92 8.57 4.72 20.68
N LYS A 93 8.43 6.02 20.93
CA LYS A 93 7.87 6.59 22.16
C LYS A 93 7.03 7.83 21.84
N ILE A 94 5.99 8.04 22.64
CA ILE A 94 5.19 9.27 22.62
C ILE A 94 5.38 9.94 23.97
N LEU A 95 5.84 11.18 23.97
CA LEU A 95 6.11 11.96 25.17
C LEU A 95 5.21 13.18 25.20
N LEU A 96 4.73 13.54 26.39
CA LEU A 96 4.06 14.83 26.58
C LEU A 96 5.09 15.94 26.36
N SER A 97 4.71 16.95 25.58
CA SER A 97 5.52 18.15 25.35
C SER A 97 5.34 19.17 26.47
N SER A 98 4.17 19.16 27.14
CA SER A 98 3.86 20.01 28.28
C SER A 98 2.75 19.37 29.15
N THR A 99 2.29 20.09 30.17
CA THR A 99 1.12 19.72 30.98
C THR A 99 -0.21 20.15 30.35
N ASP A 100 -0.19 20.99 29.30
CA ASP A 100 -1.39 21.42 28.60
C ASP A 100 -1.88 20.28 27.68
N PRO A 101 -3.11 19.78 27.85
CA PRO A 101 -3.64 18.68 27.04
C PRO A 101 -3.89 19.05 25.57
N THR A 102 -3.83 20.33 25.20
CA THR A 102 -3.99 20.81 23.82
C THR A 102 -2.67 20.85 23.05
N ASP A 103 -1.54 20.81 23.75
CA ASP A 103 -0.24 20.76 23.11
C ASP A 103 0.00 19.41 22.43
N LYS A 104 0.53 19.46 21.21
CA LYS A 104 0.82 18.25 20.45
C LYS A 104 1.96 17.48 21.13
N PRO A 105 1.82 16.16 21.32
CA PRO A 105 2.88 15.36 21.93
C PRO A 105 4.09 15.24 21.01
N GLN A 106 5.24 14.96 21.59
CA GLN A 106 6.44 14.61 20.83
C GLN A 106 6.37 13.13 20.44
N ILE A 107 6.43 12.85 19.14
CA ILE A 107 6.41 11.49 18.59
C ILE A 107 7.82 11.13 18.13
N ILE A 108 8.43 10.14 18.78
CA ILE A 108 9.71 9.55 18.41
C ILE A 108 9.38 8.21 17.77
N THR A 109 9.48 8.12 16.44
CA THR A 109 8.97 6.96 15.69
C THR A 109 9.74 5.68 15.98
N GLY A 110 11.05 5.79 16.24
CA GLY A 110 11.92 4.63 16.35
C GLY A 110 12.00 3.83 15.06
N PHE A 111 11.65 4.41 13.91
CA PHE A 111 11.85 3.79 12.61
C PHE A 111 13.33 3.89 12.22
N LEU A 112 13.83 2.85 11.55
CA LEU A 112 15.24 2.49 11.31
C LEU A 112 15.84 1.76 12.52
#